data_AF-W7CCR5-F1
#
_entry.id   AF-W7CCR5-F1
#
_cell.length_a   1.000
_cell.length_b   1.000
_cell.length_c   1.000
_cell.angle_alpha   90.00
_cell.angle_beta   90.00
_cell.angle_gamma   90.00
#
_symmetry.space_group_name_H-M   'P 1'
#
loop_
_entity.id
_entity.type
_entity.pdbx_description
1 polymer ?
#
loop_
_entity_poly.entity_id
_entity_poly.type
_entity_poly.pdbx_seq_one_letter_code
_entity_poly.pdbx_strand_id
1 'polypeptide(L)'
;MSYRNYRRTSTKKTAKAYQKPTKLPASFVVVDFETTGLSPERHQVIQIGAVKYENGQQVSTYSSYINPFEALSDTIVRITGITDEILATAPAVEDVWPDFLAYIAGYTIVAHNASFDMKFLLATSCDLRLEEVTYHVLDTVPLARKYFDTPNHKLETLKNHLGLDNQSHDALEDCIVTGKVYMMCWQKTPERGRSGTLGKAAVIPQKASTDSFSEDELRLYQSLNVFLQGQRMASFFAVKHVGKTFSLEGYFTFARITCNSKSQFISLRGNQETFTIAYPNAIIQAAPKSDWGTFRVTITHLADVLIYRDFLIDCYLRNVTRLKREIDAQKIVEQDWRKYQLLKQQVDEAAGNR
;
A
#
# COMPACT_ATOMS: atom_id res chain seq x y z
N MET A 1 -30.98 -7.58 -3.23
CA MET A 1 -30.85 -7.91 -1.79
C MET A 1 -30.58 -6.61 -1.04
N SER A 2 -31.41 -6.30 -0.06
CA SER A 2 -31.41 -5.02 0.68
C SER A 2 -30.14 -4.87 1.53
N TYR A 3 -29.37 -3.80 1.29
CA TYR A 3 -28.28 -3.36 2.17
C TYR A 3 -28.89 -2.96 3.51
N ARG A 4 -28.53 -3.70 4.56
CA ARG A 4 -29.11 -3.59 5.89
C ARG A 4 -28.52 -2.36 6.58
N ASN A 5 -29.35 -1.34 6.83
CA ASN A 5 -29.01 -0.20 7.68
C ASN A 5 -28.58 -0.69 9.07
N TYR A 6 -27.29 -0.62 9.38
CA TYR A 6 -26.77 -0.94 10.72
C TYR A 6 -27.11 0.21 11.68
N ARG A 7 -28.05 -0.08 12.58
CA ARG A 7 -28.51 0.84 13.62
C ARG A 7 -27.42 0.96 14.70
N ARG A 8 -26.78 2.13 14.77
CA ARG A 8 -25.70 2.49 15.71
C ARG A 8 -26.20 2.44 17.17
N THR A 9 -25.70 1.49 17.94
CA THR A 9 -25.89 1.48 19.40
C THR A 9 -24.81 2.31 20.07
N SER A 10 -25.17 3.51 20.51
CA SER A 10 -24.42 4.30 21.49
C SER A 10 -24.16 3.46 22.74
N THR A 11 -22.91 3.38 23.21
CA THR A 11 -22.64 3.32 24.66
C THR A 11 -21.17 3.60 25.03
N LYS A 12 -21.06 4.49 26.04
CA LYS A 12 -20.06 4.60 27.12
C LYS A 12 -18.66 5.15 26.80
N LYS A 13 -18.37 6.28 27.46
CA LYS A 13 -17.03 6.84 27.72
C LYS A 13 -16.07 5.74 28.18
N THR A 14 -15.12 5.36 27.34
CA THR A 14 -14.01 4.47 27.69
C THR A 14 -12.75 5.29 27.96
N ALA A 15 -11.98 4.86 28.97
CA ALA A 15 -10.60 5.30 29.17
C ALA A 15 -9.81 5.17 27.85
N LYS A 16 -8.75 5.98 27.64
CA LYS A 16 -7.96 5.95 26.40
C LYS A 16 -7.61 4.50 26.05
N ALA A 17 -8.20 3.98 24.97
CA ALA A 17 -8.06 2.59 24.51
C ALA A 17 -6.71 2.31 23.83
N TYR A 18 -5.71 3.14 24.13
CA TYR A 18 -4.34 2.98 23.69
C TYR A 18 -3.39 3.56 24.74
N GLN A 19 -2.19 3.00 24.81
CA GLN A 19 -1.18 3.34 25.81
C GLN A 19 -0.07 4.19 25.18
N LYS A 20 0.54 5.05 25.98
CA LYS A 20 1.74 5.78 25.56
C LYS A 20 2.97 4.96 25.95
N PRO A 21 3.89 4.66 25.02
CA PRO A 21 5.12 3.96 25.39
C PRO A 21 6.02 4.84 26.28
N THR A 22 6.80 4.20 27.15
CA THR A 22 7.69 4.91 28.10
C THR A 22 8.92 5.51 27.43
N LYS A 23 9.31 4.98 26.26
CA LYS A 23 10.45 5.41 25.45
C LYS A 23 10.00 5.60 24.00
N LEU A 24 10.72 6.43 23.26
CA LEU A 24 10.53 6.58 21.81
C LEU A 24 11.29 5.45 21.08
N PRO A 25 10.60 4.50 20.41
CA PRO A 25 11.27 3.42 19.69
C PRO A 25 11.85 3.88 18.34
N ALA A 26 12.98 3.29 17.95
CA ALA A 26 13.53 3.45 16.61
C ALA A 26 12.79 2.63 15.53
N SER A 27 12.00 1.63 15.94
CA SER A 27 11.12 0.84 15.05
C SER A 27 9.66 1.11 15.40
N PHE A 28 8.90 1.58 14.42
CA PHE A 28 7.53 2.09 14.59
C PHE A 28 6.79 2.05 13.25
N VAL A 29 5.48 2.25 13.29
CA VAL A 29 4.68 2.44 12.09
C VAL A 29 4.00 3.80 12.15
N VAL A 30 4.10 4.58 11.08
CA VAL A 30 3.34 5.81 10.94
C VAL A 30 1.98 5.47 10.34
N VAL A 31 0.92 6.08 10.85
CA VAL A 31 -0.45 5.92 10.34
C VAL A 31 -1.09 7.30 10.19
N ASP A 32 -1.80 7.48 9.08
CA ASP A 32 -2.60 8.66 8.78
C ASP A 32 -3.86 8.24 8.00
N PHE A 33 -4.99 8.89 8.25
CA PHE A 33 -6.25 8.61 7.57
C PHE A 33 -6.86 9.87 6.95
N GLU A 34 -7.32 9.75 5.71
CA GLU A 34 -8.31 10.67 5.16
C GLU A 34 -9.72 10.14 5.41
N THR A 35 -10.65 11.04 5.74
CA THR A 35 -11.99 10.67 6.20
C THR A 35 -13.08 11.54 5.57
N THR A 36 -14.33 11.07 5.57
CA THR A 36 -15.48 11.86 5.10
C THR A 36 -15.88 13.00 6.04
N GLY A 37 -15.14 13.20 7.14
CA GLY A 37 -15.37 14.25 8.13
C GLY A 37 -14.72 13.96 9.48
N LEU A 38 -15.08 14.76 10.50
CA LEU A 38 -14.27 14.86 11.72
C LEU A 38 -14.63 13.89 12.85
N SER A 39 -15.67 13.08 12.71
CA SER A 39 -16.24 12.28 13.81
C SER A 39 -16.53 10.86 13.34
N PRO A 40 -15.93 9.83 13.96
CA PRO A 40 -16.14 8.44 13.54
C PRO A 40 -17.57 7.95 13.80
N GLU A 41 -18.33 8.63 14.65
CA GLU A 41 -19.74 8.31 14.88
C GLU A 41 -20.64 8.62 13.67
N ARG A 42 -20.15 9.43 12.73
CA ARG A 42 -20.91 9.89 11.55
C ARG A 42 -20.17 9.73 10.23
N HIS A 43 -18.84 9.61 10.25
CA HIS A 43 -17.98 9.63 9.09
C HIS A 43 -17.14 8.36 8.98
N GLN A 44 -16.61 8.11 7.78
CA GLN A 44 -15.85 6.91 7.45
C GLN A 44 -14.44 7.27 6.99
N VAL A 45 -13.52 6.31 7.11
CA VAL A 45 -12.19 6.39 6.50
C VAL A 45 -12.32 6.15 4.99
N ILE A 46 -11.65 6.97 4.18
CA ILE A 46 -11.65 6.91 2.71
C ILE A 46 -10.27 6.74 2.10
N GLN A 47 -9.20 6.98 2.87
CA GLN A 47 -7.84 6.58 2.52
C GLN A 47 -7.09 6.17 3.78
N ILE A 48 -6.28 5.12 3.65
CA ILE A 48 -5.28 4.74 4.63
C ILE A 48 -3.90 5.07 4.06
N GLY A 49 -3.07 5.73 4.87
CA GLY A 49 -1.63 5.79 4.72
C GLY A 49 -0.95 5.10 5.90
N ALA A 50 0.05 4.26 5.64
CA ALA A 50 0.93 3.77 6.69
C ALA A 50 2.34 3.47 6.20
N VAL A 51 3.34 3.77 7.03
CA VAL A 51 4.77 3.59 6.69
C VAL A 51 5.50 2.94 7.85
N LYS A 52 6.09 1.76 7.62
CA LYS A 52 6.89 1.08 8.65
C LYS A 52 8.32 1.59 8.63
N TYR A 53 8.85 1.77 9.83
CA TYR A 53 10.24 2.08 10.09
C TYR A 53 10.84 0.99 10.98
N GLU A 54 12.01 0.49 10.59
CA GLU A 54 12.86 -0.35 11.43
C GLU A 54 14.22 0.31 11.62
N ASN A 55 14.70 0.38 12.87
CA ASN A 55 15.98 0.98 13.20
C ASN A 55 16.16 2.41 12.63
N GLY A 56 15.07 3.17 12.56
CA GLY A 56 15.01 4.53 12.05
C GLY A 56 14.99 4.66 10.53
N GLN A 57 14.86 3.56 9.79
CA GLN A 57 14.82 3.53 8.32
C GLN A 57 13.43 3.10 7.85
N GLN A 58 12.90 3.74 6.82
CA GLN A 58 11.65 3.30 6.17
C GLN A 58 11.89 1.95 5.49
N VAL A 59 11.05 0.96 5.79
CA VAL A 59 11.20 -0.41 5.25
C VAL A 59 10.05 -0.84 4.34
N SER A 60 8.83 -0.33 4.57
CA SER A 60 7.66 -0.63 3.73
C SER A 60 6.59 0.44 3.85
N THR A 61 5.67 0.45 2.89
CA THR A 61 4.50 1.34 2.84
C THR A 61 3.23 0.55 2.59
N TYR A 62 2.12 1.03 3.14
CA TYR A 62 0.77 0.54 2.89
C TYR A 62 -0.12 1.73 2.55
N SER A 63 -0.87 1.65 1.46
CA SER A 63 -1.91 2.62 1.15
C SER A 63 -3.09 1.95 0.47
N SER A 64 -4.30 2.40 0.80
CA SER A 64 -5.52 1.97 0.13
C SER A 64 -6.58 3.06 0.24
N TYR A 65 -7.28 3.31 -0.86
CA TYR A 65 -8.56 3.99 -0.82
C TYR A 65 -9.65 3.06 -0.28
N ILE A 66 -10.72 3.63 0.26
CA ILE A 66 -11.89 2.90 0.78
C ILE A 66 -13.15 3.58 0.25
N ASN A 67 -14.06 2.80 -0.33
CA ASN A 67 -15.34 3.32 -0.77
C ASN A 67 -16.29 3.45 0.43
N PRO A 68 -16.76 4.67 0.75
CA PRO A 68 -17.66 4.90 1.87
C PRO A 68 -19.12 4.48 1.54
N PHE A 69 -19.40 4.16 0.28
CA PHE A 69 -20.73 3.90 -0.28
C PHE A 69 -21.70 5.09 -0.18
N GLU A 70 -21.15 6.29 -0.06
CA GLU A 70 -21.85 7.57 -0.08
C GLU A 70 -21.04 8.59 -0.88
N ALA A 71 -21.73 9.61 -1.39
CA ALA A 71 -21.07 10.70 -2.13
C ALA A 71 -20.28 11.59 -1.16
N LEU A 72 -19.09 12.01 -1.58
CA LEU A 72 -18.30 12.98 -0.83
C LEU A 72 -18.91 14.39 -0.93
N SER A 73 -18.75 15.18 0.13
CA SER A 73 -19.06 16.60 0.04
C SER A 73 -17.94 17.35 -0.70
N ASP A 74 -18.28 18.42 -1.41
CA ASP A 74 -17.31 19.31 -2.09
C ASP A 74 -16.18 19.80 -1.17
N THR A 75 -16.46 19.90 0.13
CA THR A 75 -15.45 20.30 1.12
C THR A 75 -14.42 19.20 1.35
N ILE A 76 -14.83 17.94 1.42
CA ILE A 76 -13.90 16.81 1.56
C ILE A 76 -13.07 16.65 0.29
N VAL A 77 -13.69 16.73 -0.89
CA VAL A 77 -12.99 16.66 -2.18
C VAL A 77 -11.95 17.78 -2.29
N ARG A 78 -12.31 19.02 -1.90
CA ARG A 78 -11.37 20.15 -1.94
C ARG A 78 -10.20 20.01 -0.97
N ILE A 79 -10.42 19.45 0.21
CA ILE A 79 -9.37 19.30 1.23
C ILE A 79 -8.43 18.16 0.86
N THR A 80 -8.99 17.01 0.51
CA THR A 80 -8.23 15.75 0.32
C THR A 80 -7.78 15.51 -1.11
N GLY A 81 -8.41 16.17 -2.09
CA GLY A 81 -8.22 15.86 -3.51
C GLY A 81 -8.86 14.52 -3.95
N ILE A 82 -9.43 13.75 -3.03
CA ILE A 82 -10.08 12.47 -3.30
C ILE A 82 -11.47 12.74 -3.89
N THR A 83 -11.75 12.15 -5.05
CA THR A 83 -13.03 12.32 -5.75
C THR A 83 -13.90 11.06 -5.67
N ASP A 84 -15.20 11.21 -5.89
CA ASP A 84 -16.13 10.09 -5.95
C ASP A 84 -15.75 9.07 -7.04
N GLU A 85 -15.14 9.51 -8.14
CA GLU A 85 -14.66 8.62 -9.21
C GLU A 85 -13.52 7.71 -8.74
N ILE A 86 -12.59 8.23 -7.93
CA ILE A 86 -11.51 7.43 -7.31
C ILE A 86 -12.14 6.39 -6.39
N LEU A 87 -13.08 6.81 -5.54
CA LEU A 87 -13.68 5.94 -4.53
C LEU A 87 -14.68 4.93 -5.11
N ALA A 88 -15.33 5.23 -6.24
CA ALA A 88 -16.30 4.33 -6.87
C ALA A 88 -15.72 2.92 -7.12
N THR A 89 -14.42 2.84 -7.40
CA THR A 89 -13.70 1.60 -7.67
C THR A 89 -12.81 1.13 -6.51
N ALA A 90 -12.79 1.81 -5.36
CA ALA A 90 -11.93 1.53 -4.20
C ALA A 90 -12.56 0.54 -3.20
N PRO A 91 -11.87 -0.43 -2.59
CA PRO A 91 -12.47 -1.56 -1.83
C PRO A 91 -13.38 -1.15 -0.67
N ALA A 92 -14.23 -2.07 -0.21
CA ALA A 92 -15.02 -1.84 1.00
C ALA A 92 -14.10 -1.86 2.22
N VAL A 93 -14.51 -1.22 3.32
CA VAL A 93 -13.67 -1.15 4.53
C VAL A 93 -13.39 -2.55 5.09
N GLU A 94 -14.37 -3.46 5.00
CA GLU A 94 -14.29 -4.85 5.42
C GLU A 94 -13.16 -5.63 4.71
N ASP A 95 -12.84 -5.25 3.47
CA ASP A 95 -11.84 -5.93 2.65
C ASP A 95 -10.42 -5.45 2.97
N VAL A 96 -10.27 -4.18 3.38
CA VAL A 96 -8.98 -3.51 3.57
C VAL A 96 -8.50 -3.60 5.00
N TRP A 97 -9.43 -3.43 5.94
CA TRP A 97 -9.11 -3.20 7.34
C TRP A 97 -8.34 -4.35 8.00
N PRO A 98 -8.68 -5.64 7.77
CA PRO A 98 -7.90 -6.74 8.36
C PRO A 98 -6.44 -6.77 7.91
N ASP A 99 -6.19 -6.54 6.62
CA ASP A 99 -4.84 -6.48 6.05
C ASP A 99 -4.05 -5.30 6.62
N PHE A 100 -4.71 -4.14 6.78
CA PHE A 100 -4.11 -2.97 7.44
C PHE A 100 -3.77 -3.24 8.93
N LEU A 101 -4.66 -3.88 9.68
CA LEU A 101 -4.40 -4.22 11.08
C LEU A 101 -3.23 -5.21 11.22
N ALA A 102 -3.15 -6.20 10.32
CA ALA A 102 -2.02 -7.12 10.25
C ALA A 102 -0.72 -6.36 9.94
N TYR A 103 -0.76 -5.40 9.02
CA TYR A 103 0.38 -4.56 8.73
C TYR A 103 0.85 -3.79 9.97
N ILE A 104 0.00 -3.10 10.72
CA ILE A 104 0.46 -2.31 11.88
C ILE A 104 0.77 -3.16 13.13
N ALA A 105 0.47 -4.47 13.11
CA ALA A 105 0.58 -5.35 14.27
C ALA A 105 2.01 -5.41 14.82
N GLY A 106 2.13 -5.35 16.15
CA GLY A 106 3.43 -5.44 16.85
C GLY A 106 4.26 -4.17 16.83
N TYR A 107 3.85 -3.12 16.11
CA TYR A 107 4.53 -1.83 16.07
C TYR A 107 3.92 -0.80 17.01
N THR A 108 4.74 0.14 17.50
CA THR A 108 4.22 1.39 18.07
C THR A 108 3.74 2.27 16.94
N ILE A 109 2.49 2.73 17.04
CA ILE A 109 1.90 3.66 16.08
C ILE A 109 2.40 5.08 16.37
N VAL A 110 2.84 5.77 15.33
CA VAL A 110 3.18 7.19 15.34
C VAL A 110 2.19 7.89 14.41
N ALA A 111 1.62 8.99 14.86
CA ALA A 111 0.75 9.82 14.01
C ALA A 111 0.94 11.30 14.36
N HIS A 112 0.50 12.19 13.47
CA HIS A 112 0.53 13.63 13.72
C HIS A 112 -0.86 14.08 14.14
N ASN A 113 -1.00 14.55 15.38
CA ASN A 113 -2.33 14.72 16.01
C ASN A 113 -3.07 13.39 16.18
N ALA A 114 -2.35 12.36 16.66
CA ALA A 114 -2.75 10.96 16.73
C ALA A 114 -4.16 10.69 17.32
N SER A 115 -4.67 11.57 18.18
CA SER A 115 -6.04 11.44 18.71
C SER A 115 -7.11 11.39 17.62
N PHE A 116 -6.86 12.00 16.46
CA PHE A 116 -7.76 12.00 15.33
C PHE A 116 -7.80 10.63 14.64
N ASP A 117 -6.66 10.07 14.27
CA ASP A 117 -6.60 8.78 13.59
C ASP A 117 -7.04 7.65 14.51
N MET A 118 -6.64 7.70 15.79
CA MET A 118 -6.93 6.61 16.73
C MET A 118 -8.42 6.45 17.02
N LYS A 119 -9.22 7.53 17.04
CA LYS A 119 -10.67 7.38 17.22
C LYS A 119 -11.33 6.69 16.01
N PHE A 120 -10.83 6.94 14.79
CA PHE A 120 -11.28 6.22 13.59
C PHE A 120 -10.80 4.78 13.61
N LEU A 121 -9.54 4.54 13.96
CA LEU A 121 -8.96 3.20 14.11
C LEU A 121 -9.84 2.30 15.00
N LEU A 122 -10.15 2.81 16.19
CA LEU A 122 -10.91 2.08 17.21
C LEU A 122 -12.37 1.91 16.82
N ALA A 123 -13.02 2.97 16.32
CA ALA A 123 -14.42 2.92 15.93
C ALA A 123 -14.66 1.96 14.76
N THR A 124 -13.84 2.05 13.70
CA THR A 124 -13.96 1.16 12.54
C THR A 124 -13.66 -0.29 12.92
N SER A 125 -12.68 -0.55 13.78
CA SER A 125 -12.41 -1.92 14.27
C SER A 125 -13.59 -2.48 15.09
N CYS A 126 -14.24 -1.63 15.89
CA CYS A 126 -15.43 -1.99 16.66
C CYS A 126 -16.64 -2.27 15.75
N ASP A 127 -16.87 -1.42 14.74
CA ASP A 127 -17.96 -1.59 13.77
C ASP A 127 -17.82 -2.90 12.98
N LEU A 128 -16.57 -3.28 12.66
CA LEU A 128 -16.22 -4.56 12.03
C LEU A 128 -16.21 -5.76 12.99
N ARG A 129 -16.45 -5.55 14.29
CA ARG A 129 -16.46 -6.57 15.35
C ARG A 129 -15.15 -7.37 15.43
N LEU A 130 -14.03 -6.69 15.19
CA LEU A 130 -12.71 -7.25 15.33
C LEU A 130 -12.30 -7.28 16.80
N GLU A 131 -11.34 -8.17 17.13
CA GLU A 131 -10.86 -8.31 18.51
C GLU A 131 -10.27 -7.00 19.04
N GLU A 132 -10.47 -6.73 20.33
CA GLU A 132 -9.90 -5.56 20.97
C GLU A 132 -8.38 -5.71 21.09
N VAL A 133 -7.66 -4.87 20.35
CA VAL A 133 -6.19 -4.76 20.43
C VAL A 133 -5.82 -3.51 21.19
N THR A 134 -4.91 -3.64 22.16
CA THR A 134 -4.30 -2.49 22.83
C THR A 134 -3.11 -1.98 22.03
N TYR A 135 -3.22 -0.77 21.50
CA TYR A 135 -2.14 -0.13 20.73
C TYR A 135 -1.21 0.71 21.61
N HIS A 136 0.07 0.75 21.24
CA HIS A 136 1.00 1.76 21.73
C HIS A 136 1.04 2.92 20.74
N VAL A 137 0.79 4.15 21.19
CA VAL A 137 0.63 5.31 20.30
C VAL A 137 1.48 6.49 20.76
N LEU A 138 2.14 7.13 19.80
CA LEU A 138 2.89 8.35 19.95
C LEU A 138 2.34 9.44 19.03
N ASP A 139 2.17 10.63 19.59
CA ASP A 139 1.78 11.83 18.85
C ASP A 139 3.03 12.68 18.59
N THR A 140 3.26 13.03 17.34
CA THR A 140 4.39 13.88 16.94
C THR A 140 4.17 15.36 17.26
N VAL A 141 2.94 15.85 17.47
CA VAL A 141 2.69 17.28 17.75
C VAL A 141 3.38 17.74 19.06
N PRO A 142 3.24 17.04 20.21
CA PRO A 142 3.96 17.41 21.42
C PRO A 142 5.48 17.27 21.31
N LEU A 143 5.96 16.30 20.51
CA LEU A 143 7.39 16.14 20.24
C LEU A 143 7.90 17.30 19.40
N ALA A 144 7.15 17.69 18.37
CA ALA A 144 7.53 18.76 17.47
C ALA A 144 7.60 20.10 18.20
N ARG A 145 6.62 20.39 19.07
CA ARG A 145 6.62 21.57 19.96
C ARG A 145 7.86 21.71 20.81
N LYS A 146 8.49 20.59 21.16
CA LYS A 146 9.69 20.58 22.00
C LYS A 146 10.96 20.87 21.21
N TYR A 147 10.99 20.55 19.91
CA TYR A 147 12.23 20.44 19.14
C TYR A 147 12.27 21.29 17.87
N PHE A 148 11.13 21.83 17.42
CA PHE A 148 11.00 22.71 16.27
C PHE A 148 10.46 24.07 16.69
N ASP A 149 11.15 25.11 16.24
CA ASP A 149 10.76 26.50 16.40
C ASP A 149 10.02 26.97 15.14
N THR A 150 8.70 26.80 15.16
CA THR A 150 7.80 27.12 14.05
C THR A 150 6.58 27.87 14.58
N PRO A 151 5.95 28.74 13.77
CA PRO A 151 4.82 29.56 14.22
C PRO A 151 3.62 28.72 14.67
N ASN A 152 3.49 27.53 14.10
CA ASN A 152 2.62 26.48 14.58
C ASN A 152 3.24 25.12 14.24
N HIS A 153 2.66 24.03 14.77
CA HIS A 153 3.17 22.67 14.57
C HIS A 153 2.19 21.81 13.79
N LYS A 154 1.44 22.41 12.85
CA LYS A 154 0.69 21.65 11.84
C LYS A 154 1.69 20.97 10.90
N LEU A 155 1.30 19.82 10.35
CA LEU A 155 2.17 19.04 9.46
C LEU A 155 2.64 19.87 8.26
N GLU A 156 1.76 20.63 7.63
CA GLU A 156 2.08 21.55 6.53
C GLU A 156 3.15 22.60 6.92
N THR A 157 3.06 23.17 8.12
CA THR A 157 4.06 24.15 8.58
C THR A 157 5.41 23.48 8.86
N LEU A 158 5.40 22.28 9.44
CA LEU A 158 6.62 21.50 9.66
C LEU A 158 7.25 21.05 8.34
N LYS A 159 6.44 20.64 7.37
CA LYS A 159 6.84 20.28 6.02
C LYS A 159 7.55 21.43 5.30
N ASN A 160 6.94 22.62 5.33
CA ASN A 160 7.54 23.84 4.78
C ASN A 160 8.84 24.22 5.51
N HIS A 161 8.86 24.14 6.85
CA HIS A 161 10.06 24.41 7.65
C HIS A 161 11.22 23.45 7.32
N LEU A 162 10.90 22.21 6.95
CA LEU A 162 11.88 21.19 6.58
C LEU A 162 12.28 21.21 5.10
N GLY A 163 11.70 22.11 4.28
CA GLY A 163 11.95 22.17 2.84
C GLY A 163 11.55 20.90 2.09
N LEU A 164 10.50 20.20 2.55
CA LEU A 164 10.01 18.98 1.94
C LEU A 164 8.93 19.31 0.89
N ASP A 165 9.19 18.98 -0.37
CA ASP A 165 8.29 19.22 -1.51
C ASP A 165 7.47 17.97 -1.80
N ASN A 166 6.29 17.88 -1.17
CA ASN A 166 5.33 16.77 -1.29
C ASN A 166 3.93 17.38 -1.52
N GLN A 167 2.95 16.63 -2.04
CA GLN A 167 1.54 16.99 -2.00
C GLN A 167 1.02 16.93 -0.54
N SER A 168 0.13 17.83 -0.16
CA SER A 168 -0.51 17.84 1.17
C SER A 168 -1.87 17.19 1.06
N HIS A 169 -2.32 16.47 2.10
CA HIS A 169 -3.60 15.72 2.11
C HIS A 169 -3.63 14.47 1.23
N ASP A 170 -2.47 13.87 1.00
CA ASP A 170 -2.37 12.45 0.66
C ASP A 170 -1.86 11.70 1.89
N ALA A 171 -2.65 10.75 2.39
CA ALA A 171 -2.37 10.06 3.65
C ALA A 171 -0.99 9.36 3.66
N LEU A 172 -0.53 8.84 2.52
CA LEU A 172 0.77 8.16 2.44
C LEU A 172 1.92 9.18 2.48
N GLU A 173 1.80 10.27 1.74
CA GLU A 173 2.81 11.34 1.77
C GLU A 173 2.90 11.99 3.15
N ASP A 174 1.76 12.23 3.81
CA ASP A 174 1.70 12.77 5.16
C ASP A 174 2.30 11.81 6.21
N CYS A 175 2.17 10.49 6.01
CA CYS A 175 2.91 9.49 6.79
C CYS A 175 4.44 9.63 6.62
N ILE A 176 4.93 9.82 5.39
CA ILE A 176 6.37 9.96 5.12
C ILE A 176 6.92 11.22 5.82
N VAL A 177 6.20 12.34 5.73
CA VAL A 177 6.57 13.59 6.42
C VAL A 177 6.55 13.40 7.94
N THR A 178 5.49 12.78 8.46
CA THR A 178 5.35 12.51 9.89
C THR A 178 6.47 11.61 10.42
N GLY A 179 6.87 10.57 9.67
CA GLY A 179 8.01 9.71 10.00
C GLY A 179 9.33 10.48 10.08
N LYS A 180 9.58 11.39 9.13
CA LYS A 180 10.76 12.28 9.16
C LYS A 180 10.75 13.20 10.38
N VAL A 181 9.61 13.84 10.68
CA VAL A 181 9.44 14.70 11.87
C VAL A 181 9.70 13.91 13.15
N TYR A 182 9.12 12.70 13.25
CA TYR A 182 9.33 11.81 14.39
C TYR A 182 10.80 11.46 14.56
N MET A 183 11.49 11.06 13.49
CA MET A 183 12.90 10.67 13.56
C MET A 183 13.82 11.83 13.96
N MET A 184 13.54 13.05 13.51
CA MET A 184 14.27 14.23 13.97
C MET A 184 14.04 14.50 15.46
N CYS A 185 12.81 14.35 15.95
CA CYS A 185 12.50 14.45 17.39
C CYS A 185 13.19 13.34 18.19
N TRP A 186 13.17 12.11 17.66
CA TRP A 186 13.85 10.96 18.23
C TRP A 186 15.33 11.29 18.38
N GLN A 187 16.01 11.74 17.32
CA GLN A 187 17.43 12.13 17.31
C GLN A 187 17.79 13.29 18.24
N LYS A 188 16.84 14.12 18.69
CA LYS A 188 17.06 15.19 19.68
C LYS A 188 16.67 14.79 21.11
N THR A 189 16.06 13.63 21.32
CA THR A 189 15.62 13.15 22.65
C THR A 189 16.80 12.58 23.45
N PRO A 190 17.01 12.80 24.76
CA PRO A 190 18.13 12.14 25.45
C PRO A 190 18.07 10.60 25.36
N GLU A 191 19.22 9.90 25.32
CA GLU A 191 19.27 8.43 25.13
C GLU A 191 18.37 7.65 26.10
N ARG A 192 18.30 8.09 27.37
CA ARG A 192 17.41 7.51 28.39
C ARG A 192 15.92 7.47 27.98
N GLY A 193 15.50 8.37 27.10
CA GLY A 193 14.13 8.49 26.59
C GLY A 193 13.88 7.75 25.26
N ARG A 194 14.89 7.04 24.73
CA ARG A 194 14.80 6.29 23.47
C ARG A 194 14.94 4.78 23.71
N SER A 195 14.40 3.99 22.80
CA SER A 195 14.64 2.54 22.69
C SER A 195 14.98 2.16 21.25
N GLY A 196 15.70 1.06 21.08
CA GLY A 196 16.22 0.62 19.79
C GLY A 196 17.49 1.35 19.36
N THR A 197 18.10 0.85 18.30
CA THR A 197 19.31 1.42 17.71
C THR A 197 18.99 2.02 16.36
N LEU A 198 19.65 3.11 15.99
CA LEU A 198 19.71 3.48 14.58
C LEU A 198 20.57 2.44 13.87
N GLY A 199 20.10 1.93 12.74
CA GLY A 199 21.00 1.29 11.80
C GLY A 199 22.03 2.33 11.33
N LYS A 200 23.24 1.89 10.97
CA LYS A 200 23.97 2.65 9.93
C LYS A 200 23.00 2.78 8.76
N ALA A 201 22.98 3.93 8.08
CA ALA A 201 22.26 4.06 6.81
C ALA A 201 22.49 2.76 6.06
N ALA A 202 21.43 1.99 5.85
CA ALA A 202 21.57 0.80 5.05
C ALA A 202 21.88 1.34 3.66
N VAL A 203 23.16 1.36 3.29
CA VAL A 203 23.50 0.71 2.04
C VAL A 203 22.85 -0.66 2.21
N ILE A 204 21.74 -0.86 1.51
CA ILE A 204 21.01 -2.11 1.42
C ILE A 204 22.10 -3.20 1.41
N PRO A 205 22.27 -4.00 2.48
CA PRO A 205 23.26 -5.05 2.44
C PRO A 205 22.77 -6.02 1.39
N GLN A 206 23.46 -6.05 0.25
CA GLN A 206 23.43 -7.17 -0.68
C GLN A 206 23.76 -8.41 0.12
N LYS A 207 22.74 -9.10 0.63
CA LYS A 207 22.92 -10.45 1.12
C LYS A 207 23.05 -11.30 -0.13
N ALA A 208 24.25 -11.86 -0.32
CA ALA A 208 24.52 -12.84 -1.34
C ALA A 208 23.60 -14.06 -1.13
N SER A 209 22.42 -14.03 -1.74
CA SER A 209 21.71 -15.20 -2.20
C SER A 209 21.76 -15.16 -3.72
N THR A 210 22.02 -16.30 -4.34
CA THR A 210 22.44 -16.50 -5.72
C THR A 210 21.41 -16.14 -6.81
N ASP A 211 20.46 -15.23 -6.53
CA ASP A 211 19.44 -14.73 -7.46
C ASP A 211 19.14 -13.25 -7.15
N SER A 212 20.14 -12.35 -7.28
CA SER A 212 19.98 -10.92 -6.99
C SER A 212 19.41 -10.16 -8.19
N PHE A 213 18.31 -9.44 -7.97
CA PHE A 213 17.75 -8.50 -8.93
C PHE A 213 18.64 -7.25 -9.12
N SER A 214 18.70 -6.71 -10.34
CA SER A 214 19.38 -5.43 -10.66
C SER A 214 18.58 -4.20 -10.20
N GLU A 215 19.21 -3.03 -10.11
CA GLU A 215 18.58 -1.79 -9.62
C GLU A 215 17.38 -1.37 -10.49
N ASP A 216 17.45 -1.62 -11.80
CA ASP A 216 16.36 -1.39 -12.73
C ASP A 216 15.16 -2.34 -12.46
N GLU A 217 15.43 -3.55 -11.99
CA GLU A 217 14.43 -4.57 -11.70
C GLU A 217 13.67 -4.27 -10.40
N LEU A 218 14.36 -3.70 -9.42
CA LEU A 218 13.75 -3.18 -8.20
C LEU A 218 12.87 -1.97 -8.51
N ARG A 219 13.31 -1.08 -9.41
CA ARG A 219 12.52 0.07 -9.88
C ARG A 219 11.28 -0.38 -10.65
N LEU A 220 11.39 -1.36 -11.54
CA LEU A 220 10.23 -1.94 -12.22
C LEU A 220 9.23 -2.54 -11.22
N TYR A 221 9.72 -3.32 -10.24
CA TYR A 221 8.87 -3.89 -9.20
C TYR A 221 8.15 -2.79 -8.42
N GLN A 222 8.86 -1.76 -7.96
CA GLN A 222 8.28 -0.62 -7.26
C GLN A 222 7.27 0.14 -8.12
N SER A 223 7.60 0.41 -9.38
CA SER A 223 6.72 1.11 -10.32
C SER A 223 5.45 0.31 -10.64
N LEU A 224 5.53 -1.03 -10.75
CA LEU A 224 4.36 -1.88 -10.95
C LEU A 224 3.54 -2.07 -9.66
N ASN A 225 4.20 -2.11 -8.50
CA ASN A 225 3.56 -2.31 -7.20
C ASN A 225 2.77 -1.07 -6.75
N VAL A 226 3.36 0.13 -6.86
CA VAL A 226 2.65 1.41 -6.65
C VAL A 226 1.46 1.53 -7.60
N PHE A 227 1.61 0.98 -8.80
CA PHE A 227 0.63 1.14 -9.87
C PHE A 227 -0.61 0.23 -9.72
N LEU A 228 -0.43 -1.01 -9.29
CA LEU A 228 -1.55 -1.93 -9.14
C LEU A 228 -2.35 -1.64 -7.86
N GLN A 229 -1.74 -1.05 -6.83
CA GLN A 229 -2.42 -0.63 -5.59
C GLN A 229 -3.61 0.34 -5.78
N GLY A 230 -3.74 0.99 -6.95
CA GLY A 230 -4.89 1.83 -7.31
C GLY A 230 -6.16 1.08 -7.77
N GLN A 231 -6.18 -0.26 -7.75
CA GLN A 231 -7.33 -1.07 -8.16
C GLN A 231 -7.67 -2.09 -7.07
N ARG A 232 -8.97 -2.14 -6.70
CA ARG A 232 -9.65 -3.01 -5.70
C ARG A 232 -9.18 -4.47 -5.55
N MET A 233 -8.40 -4.99 -6.49
CA MET A 233 -8.01 -6.39 -6.58
C MET A 233 -6.49 -6.62 -6.57
N ALA A 234 -5.66 -5.59 -6.49
CA ALA A 234 -4.21 -5.77 -6.48
C ALA A 234 -3.63 -6.47 -5.24
N SER A 235 -4.46 -6.82 -4.26
CA SER A 235 -4.16 -7.77 -3.18
C SER A 235 -3.76 -9.17 -3.66
N PHE A 236 -3.86 -9.45 -4.98
CA PHE A 236 -3.50 -10.73 -5.60
C PHE A 236 -2.31 -10.65 -6.58
N PHE A 237 -1.66 -9.49 -6.72
CA PHE A 237 -0.56 -9.30 -7.66
C PHE A 237 0.79 -9.69 -7.04
N ALA A 238 1.56 -10.51 -7.74
CA ALA A 238 2.95 -10.80 -7.41
C ALA A 238 3.84 -10.71 -8.65
N VAL A 239 5.11 -10.39 -8.45
CA VAL A 239 6.12 -10.53 -9.50
C VAL A 239 7.01 -11.72 -9.15
N LYS A 240 6.96 -12.77 -9.98
CA LYS A 240 7.83 -13.93 -9.84
C LYS A 240 8.98 -13.82 -10.83
N HIS A 241 10.20 -14.00 -10.36
CA HIS A 241 11.38 -13.98 -11.20
C HIS A 241 12.01 -15.35 -11.36
N VAL A 242 12.35 -15.68 -12.59
CA VAL A 242 13.12 -16.89 -12.92
C VAL A 242 14.10 -16.56 -14.03
N GLY A 243 15.39 -16.56 -13.70
CA GLY A 243 16.46 -16.30 -14.67
C GLY A 243 16.46 -14.85 -15.18
N LYS A 244 15.91 -14.64 -16.38
CA LYS A 244 15.83 -13.33 -17.06
C LYS A 244 14.40 -12.88 -17.31
N THR A 245 13.43 -13.57 -16.69
CA THR A 245 12.02 -13.39 -16.95
C THR A 245 11.28 -13.04 -15.66
N PHE A 246 10.58 -11.92 -15.69
CA PHE A 246 9.64 -11.46 -14.68
C PHE A 246 8.24 -11.90 -15.10
N SER A 247 7.60 -12.74 -14.32
CA SER A 247 6.21 -13.11 -14.50
C SER A 247 5.35 -12.23 -13.61
N LEU A 248 4.42 -11.51 -14.24
CA LEU A 248 3.39 -10.76 -13.55
C LEU A 248 2.25 -11.73 -13.26
N GLU A 249 2.04 -12.01 -11.99
CA GLU A 249 1.18 -13.08 -11.49
C GLU A 249 -0.04 -12.50 -10.77
N GLY A 250 -1.21 -13.06 -11.08
CA GLY A 250 -2.39 -13.04 -10.22
C GLY A 250 -2.53 -14.40 -9.53
N TYR A 251 -3.72 -15.00 -9.58
CA TYR A 251 -3.85 -16.47 -9.44
C TYR A 251 -3.27 -17.19 -10.68
N PHE A 252 -3.37 -16.57 -11.86
CA PHE A 252 -2.71 -16.98 -13.09
C PHE A 252 -1.73 -15.90 -13.54
N THR A 253 -0.67 -16.29 -14.24
CA THR A 253 0.21 -15.35 -14.95
C THR A 253 -0.62 -14.54 -15.94
N PHE A 254 -0.42 -13.22 -16.00
CA PHE A 254 -1.08 -12.36 -17.00
C PHE A 254 -0.10 -11.65 -17.94
N ALA A 255 1.18 -11.56 -17.59
CA ALA A 255 2.23 -11.12 -18.49
C ALA A 255 3.59 -11.70 -18.10
N ARG A 256 4.52 -11.77 -19.06
CA ARG A 256 5.93 -12.06 -18.77
C ARG A 256 6.86 -11.07 -19.45
N ILE A 257 7.70 -10.41 -18.69
CA ILE A 257 8.72 -9.49 -19.18
C ILE A 257 10.03 -10.26 -19.23
N THR A 258 10.70 -10.33 -20.37
CA THR A 258 11.99 -11.01 -20.53
C THR A 258 13.06 -10.02 -20.92
N CYS A 259 14.15 -9.99 -20.15
CA CYS A 259 15.25 -9.04 -20.33
C CYS A 259 16.54 -9.79 -20.69
N ASN A 260 16.86 -9.86 -21.98
CA ASN A 260 18.14 -10.38 -22.45
C ASN A 260 19.07 -9.24 -22.87
N SER A 261 20.38 -9.46 -22.78
CA SER A 261 21.41 -8.52 -23.26
C SER A 261 21.29 -8.12 -24.72
N LYS A 262 20.51 -8.86 -25.52
CA LYS A 262 20.27 -8.62 -26.95
C LYS A 262 18.83 -8.20 -27.28
N SER A 263 17.88 -8.39 -26.38
CA SER A 263 16.45 -8.19 -26.67
C SER A 263 15.64 -8.13 -25.39
N GLN A 264 14.72 -7.17 -25.28
CA GLN A 264 13.78 -7.08 -24.17
C GLN A 264 12.35 -7.06 -24.71
N PHE A 265 11.44 -7.85 -24.11
CA PHE A 265 10.06 -7.91 -24.59
C PHE A 265 9.08 -8.32 -23.49
N ILE A 266 7.82 -7.96 -23.70
CA ILE A 266 6.68 -8.39 -22.90
C ILE A 266 5.91 -9.44 -23.70
N SER A 267 5.73 -10.62 -23.11
CA SER A 267 4.90 -11.70 -23.65
C SER A 267 3.50 -11.55 -23.07
N LEU A 268 2.50 -11.46 -23.95
CA LEU A 268 1.12 -11.17 -23.60
C LEU A 268 0.18 -12.22 -24.18
N ARG A 269 -0.97 -12.38 -23.53
CA ARG A 269 -2.10 -13.18 -24.03
C ARG A 269 -3.31 -12.27 -24.21
N GLY A 270 -4.08 -12.52 -25.27
CA GLY A 270 -5.29 -11.76 -25.58
C GLY A 270 -5.43 -11.48 -27.06
N ASN A 271 -6.30 -10.54 -27.40
CA ASN A 271 -6.52 -10.13 -28.78
C ASN A 271 -5.40 -9.17 -29.23
N GLN A 272 -4.50 -9.66 -30.08
CA GLN A 272 -3.40 -8.86 -30.65
C GLN A 272 -3.92 -7.71 -31.52
N GLU A 273 -5.06 -7.85 -32.20
CA GLU A 273 -5.64 -6.77 -33.00
C GLU A 273 -6.07 -5.61 -32.10
N THR A 274 -6.79 -5.90 -31.01
CA THR A 274 -7.16 -4.88 -30.00
C THR A 274 -5.93 -4.19 -29.43
N PHE A 275 -4.87 -4.94 -29.14
CA PHE A 275 -3.61 -4.38 -28.68
C PHE A 275 -2.98 -3.45 -29.72
N THR A 276 -2.94 -3.88 -30.99
CA THR A 276 -2.34 -3.09 -32.10
C THR A 276 -3.11 -1.80 -32.33
N ILE A 277 -4.43 -1.81 -32.19
CA ILE A 277 -5.28 -0.60 -32.29
C ILE A 277 -4.96 0.38 -31.15
N ALA A 278 -4.83 -0.12 -29.91
CA ALA A 278 -4.55 0.71 -28.75
C ALA A 278 -3.10 1.26 -28.74
N TYR A 279 -2.14 0.52 -29.28
CA TYR A 279 -0.72 0.87 -29.29
C TYR A 279 -0.11 0.72 -30.70
N PRO A 280 -0.46 1.62 -31.64
CA PRO A 280 -0.08 1.47 -33.06
C PRO A 280 1.44 1.54 -33.30
N ASN A 281 2.19 2.15 -32.38
CA ASN A 281 3.65 2.26 -32.46
C ASN A 281 4.39 1.10 -31.79
N ALA A 282 3.68 0.14 -31.20
CA ALA A 282 4.30 -1.01 -30.54
C ALA A 282 4.94 -1.95 -31.56
N ILE A 283 6.18 -2.38 -31.30
CA ILE A 283 6.86 -3.37 -32.13
C ILE A 283 6.41 -4.77 -31.70
N ILE A 284 5.41 -5.31 -32.41
CA ILE A 284 4.75 -6.58 -32.08
C ILE A 284 5.30 -7.72 -32.93
N GLN A 285 5.48 -8.89 -32.32
CA GLN A 285 5.88 -10.12 -33.00
C GLN A 285 5.01 -11.29 -32.53
N ALA A 286 4.72 -12.22 -33.43
CA ALA A 286 4.12 -13.49 -33.03
C ALA A 286 5.06 -14.23 -32.07
N ALA A 287 4.51 -14.75 -30.97
CA ALA A 287 5.32 -15.50 -30.03
C ALA A 287 5.58 -16.93 -30.57
N PRO A 288 6.78 -17.51 -30.37
CA PRO A 288 7.04 -18.90 -30.73
C PRO A 288 6.17 -19.84 -29.90
N LYS A 289 5.90 -21.04 -30.39
CA LYS A 289 5.04 -22.03 -29.71
C LYS A 289 5.50 -22.40 -28.28
N SER A 290 6.79 -22.25 -27.99
CA SER A 290 7.37 -22.48 -26.67
C SER A 290 7.21 -21.31 -25.70
N ASP A 291 6.72 -20.16 -26.17
CA ASP A 291 6.44 -19.01 -25.32
C ASP A 291 5.15 -19.22 -24.51
N TRP A 292 5.08 -18.55 -23.36
CA TRP A 292 3.86 -18.47 -22.59
C TRP A 292 2.82 -17.58 -23.26
N GLY A 293 3.20 -16.45 -23.85
CA GLY A 293 2.32 -15.51 -24.54
C GLY A 293 1.93 -15.97 -25.94
N THR A 294 0.90 -15.36 -26.51
CA THR A 294 0.53 -15.54 -27.92
C THR A 294 1.24 -14.54 -28.83
N PHE A 295 1.62 -13.38 -28.28
CA PHE A 295 2.42 -12.37 -28.98
C PHE A 295 3.39 -11.70 -28.01
N ARG A 296 4.42 -11.08 -28.58
CA ARG A 296 5.47 -10.33 -27.88
C ARG A 296 5.46 -8.88 -28.30
N VAL A 297 5.75 -8.00 -27.36
CA VAL A 297 5.91 -6.57 -27.58
C VAL A 297 7.32 -6.20 -27.19
N THR A 298 8.10 -5.67 -28.13
CA THR A 298 9.49 -5.28 -27.86
C THR A 298 9.53 -4.01 -27.03
N ILE A 299 10.43 -3.98 -26.05
CA ILE A 299 10.73 -2.81 -25.22
C ILE A 299 12.22 -2.51 -25.29
N THR A 300 12.58 -1.24 -25.10
CA THR A 300 13.99 -0.79 -25.14
C THR A 300 14.54 -0.68 -23.74
N HIS A 301 13.73 -0.15 -22.83
CA HIS A 301 14.02 -0.04 -21.41
C HIS A 301 12.93 -0.72 -20.60
N LEU A 302 13.30 -1.18 -19.40
CA LEU A 302 12.36 -1.86 -18.51
C LEU A 302 11.18 -0.96 -18.12
N ALA A 303 11.40 0.35 -18.03
CA ALA A 303 10.36 1.35 -17.74
C ALA A 303 9.28 1.43 -18.85
N ASP A 304 9.60 1.04 -20.09
CA ASP A 304 8.66 1.07 -21.22
C ASP A 304 7.47 0.12 -21.01
N VAL A 305 7.56 -0.80 -20.04
CA VAL A 305 6.43 -1.64 -19.62
C VAL A 305 5.22 -0.80 -19.22
N LEU A 306 5.45 0.39 -18.64
CA LEU A 306 4.39 1.31 -18.22
C LEU A 306 3.65 1.96 -19.39
N ILE A 307 4.19 1.91 -20.62
CA ILE A 307 3.47 2.37 -21.81
C ILE A 307 2.22 1.51 -22.04
N TYR A 308 2.32 0.20 -21.73
CA TYR A 308 1.27 -0.79 -21.98
C TYR A 308 0.40 -1.07 -20.74
N ARG A 309 0.47 -0.16 -19.78
CA ARG A 309 -0.21 -0.18 -18.47
C ARG A 309 -1.66 -0.66 -18.55
N ASP A 310 -2.49 0.02 -19.33
CA ASP A 310 -3.93 -0.21 -19.29
C ASP A 310 -4.30 -1.59 -19.85
N PHE A 311 -3.55 -2.08 -20.82
CA PHE A 311 -3.70 -3.44 -21.33
C PHE A 311 -3.22 -4.50 -20.34
N LEU A 312 -2.16 -4.24 -19.58
CA LEU A 312 -1.70 -5.13 -18.51
C LEU A 312 -2.75 -5.25 -17.40
N ILE A 313 -3.43 -4.15 -17.04
CA ILE A 313 -4.58 -4.18 -16.11
C ILE A 313 -5.70 -5.04 -16.69
N ASP A 314 -6.07 -4.82 -17.95
CA ASP A 314 -7.13 -5.57 -18.60
C ASP A 314 -6.80 -7.08 -18.66
N CYS A 315 -5.53 -7.43 -18.90
CA CYS A 315 -5.05 -8.83 -18.77
C CYS A 315 -5.24 -9.38 -17.36
N TYR A 316 -4.90 -8.60 -16.34
CA TYR A 316 -5.07 -8.97 -14.95
C TYR A 316 -6.56 -9.15 -14.56
N LEU A 317 -7.43 -8.21 -14.93
CA LEU A 317 -8.87 -8.27 -14.66
C LEU A 317 -9.55 -9.46 -15.37
N ARG A 318 -9.08 -9.82 -16.56
CA ARG A 318 -9.50 -11.07 -17.23
C ARG A 318 -9.12 -12.30 -16.43
N ASN A 319 -7.92 -12.35 -15.86
CA ASN A 319 -7.49 -13.47 -15.01
C ASN A 319 -8.34 -13.58 -13.75
N VAL A 320 -8.68 -12.46 -13.12
CA VAL A 320 -9.62 -12.44 -12.00
C VAL A 320 -10.99 -12.98 -12.42
N THR A 321 -11.53 -12.50 -13.54
CA THR A 321 -12.83 -12.95 -14.05
C THR A 321 -12.82 -14.45 -14.35
N ARG A 322 -11.71 -14.95 -14.90
CA ARG A 322 -11.50 -16.39 -15.13
C ARG A 322 -11.47 -17.16 -13.82
N LEU A 323 -10.73 -16.70 -12.81
CA LEU A 323 -10.66 -17.33 -11.50
C LEU A 323 -12.06 -17.46 -10.87
N LYS A 324 -12.87 -16.39 -10.90
CA LYS A 324 -14.25 -16.42 -10.41
C LYS A 324 -15.07 -17.51 -11.10
N ARG A 325 -14.99 -17.62 -12.44
CA ARG A 325 -15.66 -18.69 -13.20
C ARG A 325 -15.18 -20.08 -12.82
N GLU A 326 -13.88 -20.26 -12.56
CA GLU A 326 -13.32 -21.56 -12.19
C GLU A 326 -13.70 -21.97 -10.76
N ILE A 327 -13.84 -21.01 -9.83
CA ILE A 327 -14.39 -21.21 -8.49
C ILE A 327 -15.88 -21.58 -8.57
N ASP A 328 -16.67 -20.82 -9.33
CA ASP A 328 -18.11 -21.09 -9.52
C ASP A 328 -18.34 -22.47 -10.15
N ALA A 329 -17.43 -22.90 -11.02
CA ALA A 329 -17.43 -24.23 -11.63
C ALA A 329 -16.86 -25.34 -10.71
N GLN A 330 -16.52 -25.03 -9.46
CA GLN A 330 -15.90 -25.94 -8.49
C GLN A 330 -14.63 -26.63 -8.99
N LYS A 331 -13.92 -26.03 -9.95
CA LYS A 331 -12.67 -26.56 -10.51
C LYS A 331 -11.45 -26.25 -9.63
N ILE A 332 -11.60 -25.29 -8.72
CA ILE A 332 -10.60 -24.87 -7.73
C ILE A 332 -11.25 -25.04 -6.35
N VAL A 333 -10.62 -25.82 -5.47
CA VAL A 333 -11.17 -26.15 -4.14
C VAL A 333 -10.47 -25.30 -3.08
N GLU A 334 -11.14 -25.06 -1.94
CA GLU A 334 -10.70 -24.22 -0.81
C GLU A 334 -9.26 -24.48 -0.30
N GLN A 335 -8.69 -25.66 -0.56
CA GLN A 335 -7.29 -25.95 -0.29
C GLN A 335 -6.29 -25.17 -1.16
N ASP A 336 -6.61 -24.93 -2.43
CA ASP A 336 -5.77 -24.13 -3.33
C ASP A 336 -5.79 -22.64 -2.95
N TRP A 337 -6.90 -22.18 -2.38
CA TRP A 337 -7.02 -20.85 -1.76
C TRP A 337 -6.11 -20.71 -0.53
N ARG A 338 -6.03 -21.72 0.35
CA ARG A 338 -5.09 -21.71 1.49
C ARG A 338 -3.64 -21.79 1.04
N LYS A 339 -3.34 -22.56 -0.01
CA LYS A 339 -2.00 -22.63 -0.61
C LYS A 339 -1.58 -21.28 -1.22
N TYR A 340 -2.54 -20.54 -1.77
CA TYR A 340 -2.36 -19.20 -2.30
C TYR A 340 -2.11 -18.16 -1.19
N GLN A 341 -2.84 -18.22 -0.07
CA GLN A 341 -2.56 -17.37 1.10
C GLN A 341 -1.18 -17.64 1.69
N LEU A 342 -0.74 -18.91 1.71
CA LEU A 342 0.60 -19.28 2.17
C LEU A 342 1.71 -18.75 1.25
N LEU A 343 1.48 -18.75 -0.07
CA LEU A 343 2.43 -18.23 -1.05
C LEU A 343 2.53 -16.70 -0.99
N LYS A 344 1.40 -16.01 -0.78
CA LYS A 344 1.35 -14.55 -0.48
C LYS A 344 2.22 -14.24 0.73
N GLN A 345 1.99 -14.94 1.84
CA GLN A 345 2.76 -14.79 3.06
C GLN A 345 4.27 -14.97 2.83
N GLN A 346 4.67 -15.97 2.05
CA GLN A 346 6.10 -16.22 1.74
C GLN A 346 6.71 -15.15 0.83
N VAL A 347 5.97 -14.61 -0.14
CA VAL A 347 6.43 -13.56 -1.05
C VAL A 347 6.53 -12.22 -0.31
N ASP A 348 5.55 -11.91 0.53
CA ASP A 348 5.54 -10.73 1.39
C ASP A 348 6.71 -10.78 2.39
N GLU A 349 6.95 -11.94 3.03
CA GLU A 349 8.12 -12.18 3.88
C GLU A 349 9.46 -12.04 3.13
N ALA A 350 9.53 -12.52 1.88
CA ALA A 350 10.73 -12.43 1.05
C ALA A 350 10.99 -11.02 0.49
N ALA A 351 9.92 -10.22 0.27
CA ALA A 351 9.99 -8.83 -0.16
C ALA A 351 10.23 -7.85 1.01
N GLY A 352 10.33 -8.35 2.25
CA GLY A 352 10.47 -7.52 3.44
C GLY A 352 9.17 -6.87 3.92
N ASN A 353 8.05 -7.20 3.29
CA ASN A 353 6.71 -6.78 3.68
C ASN A 353 6.19 -7.78 4.72
N ARG A 354 6.64 -7.67 5.98
CA ARG A 354 6.00 -8.42 7.08
C ARG A 354 4.69 -7.78 7.50
#